data_AF-A0A8C5Y209-F1
#
_entry.id   AF-A0A8C5Y209-F1
#
_cell.length_a   1.000
_cell.length_b   1.000
_cell.length_c   1.000
_cell.angle_alpha   90.00
_cell.angle_beta   90.00
_cell.angle_gamma   90.00
#
_symmetry.space_group_name_H-M   'P 1'
#
loop_
_entity.id
_entity.type
_entity.pdbx_description
1 polymer ?
#
loop_
_entity_poly.entity_id
_entity_poly.type
_entity_poly.pdbx_seq_one_letter_code
_entity_poly.pdbx_strand_id
1 'polypeptide(L)'
;VGEHWGAVGAAVYFLLALFTDGHSNACTNPFCQPLTHVICLLCLQWARDEFEGLFKQPAENVNQYLTDPKFVERTLRLAGTQPLEVLEAVQRSLVLQRPQNWADCVTWACHHWHTQYSNNIRQLLHNFPPDQLTSSGAPFWSGPKRCPHPLTFDVNNPLHLDYVMAAANLFAQTYGLTGSQDRAAVATLLQSVQVPEFTPKSGVKIHVSDQELQSANASVDDSRLEELKATLPSPDKLPGFKMYPIDFEKDDDSNFHMDFIVAASNLRAENYDIPPADRHKSKLIAGKIIPAIATTTAAVVGLVCLELYKVVQGHRQLDSYKNGFLNLALPFFGFSEPLAAPRHQYYNQEWTLWDRFEVQGLQPNGEEMTLKQFLDYFKTEHKLEITMLSQGVSMLYSFFMPAAKLKERLDQPMTEIVSRVSKRKLGRHVRALVLELCCNDESGEDVEVPYVRYTIR
;
A
#
# COMPACT_ATOMS: atom_id res chain seq x y z
N VAL A 1 -9.85 0.52 -27.39
CA VAL A 1 -10.10 -0.94 -27.52
C VAL A 1 -10.39 -1.43 -26.12
N GLY A 2 -11.66 -1.73 -25.83
CA GLY A 2 -12.06 -2.18 -24.49
C GLY A 2 -11.46 -3.56 -24.23
N GLU A 3 -10.73 -3.67 -23.13
CA GLU A 3 -10.20 -4.94 -22.64
C GLU A 3 -11.35 -5.74 -22.02
N HIS A 4 -12.01 -6.58 -22.84
CA HIS A 4 -13.16 -7.39 -22.43
C HIS A 4 -12.75 -8.78 -21.96
N TRP A 5 -11.92 -8.86 -20.91
CA TRP A 5 -11.39 -10.11 -20.39
C TRP A 5 -12.26 -10.69 -19.28
N GLY A 6 -12.36 -12.01 -19.25
CA GLY A 6 -12.93 -12.78 -18.13
C GLY A 6 -12.17 -14.09 -17.94
N ALA A 7 -12.06 -14.54 -16.69
CA ALA A 7 -11.48 -15.82 -16.34
C ALA A 7 -12.33 -16.54 -15.30
N VAL A 8 -12.42 -17.85 -15.42
CA VAL A 8 -13.08 -18.78 -14.50
C VAL A 8 -12.08 -19.86 -14.13
N GLY A 9 -11.79 -19.99 -12.84
CA GLY A 9 -11.08 -21.13 -12.28
C GLY A 9 -12.00 -21.97 -11.42
N ALA A 10 -11.80 -23.28 -11.44
CA ALA A 10 -12.39 -24.18 -10.43
C ALA A 10 -11.28 -24.62 -9.46
N ALA A 11 -11.60 -24.63 -8.17
CA ALA A 11 -10.76 -25.25 -7.13
C ALA A 11 -11.64 -26.25 -6.36
N VAL A 12 -11.26 -27.52 -6.39
CA VAL A 12 -12.01 -28.62 -5.76
C VAL A 12 -11.10 -29.32 -4.76
N TYR A 13 -11.61 -29.42 -3.53
CA TYR A 13 -10.94 -30.03 -2.38
C TYR A 13 -10.43 -31.44 -2.73
N PHE A 14 -9.17 -31.75 -2.36
CA PHE A 14 -8.42 -32.98 -2.67
C PHE A 14 -8.06 -33.24 -4.14
N LEU A 15 -8.39 -32.35 -5.07
CA LEU A 15 -8.20 -32.62 -6.51
C LEU A 15 -7.37 -31.55 -7.22
N LEU A 16 -7.65 -30.27 -6.97
CA LEU A 16 -7.09 -29.16 -7.74
C LEU A 16 -6.10 -28.33 -6.93
N ALA A 17 -5.14 -27.71 -7.61
CA ALA A 17 -4.33 -26.64 -7.05
C ALA A 17 -5.21 -25.46 -6.57
N LEU A 18 -4.72 -24.67 -5.61
CA LEU A 18 -5.41 -23.47 -5.15
C LEU A 18 -5.24 -22.32 -6.14
N PHE A 19 -6.16 -21.35 -6.09
CA PHE A 19 -6.02 -20.10 -6.85
C PHE A 19 -4.70 -19.35 -6.54
N THR A 20 -4.15 -19.54 -5.34
CA THR A 20 -2.89 -18.94 -4.89
C THR A 20 -1.65 -19.59 -5.50
N ASP A 21 -1.76 -20.80 -6.05
CA ASP A 21 -0.65 -21.50 -6.69
C ASP A 21 -0.38 -20.97 -8.10
N GLY A 22 -1.35 -20.23 -8.67
CA GLY A 22 -1.18 -19.47 -9.89
C GLY A 22 -0.57 -18.10 -9.60
N HIS A 23 0.63 -17.82 -10.11
CA HIS A 23 1.17 -16.46 -10.09
C HIS A 23 0.45 -15.58 -11.10
N SER A 24 -0.39 -14.65 -10.62
CA SER A 24 -0.83 -13.52 -11.43
C SER A 24 0.29 -12.49 -11.53
N ASN A 25 0.54 -11.95 -12.73
CA ASN A 25 1.46 -10.83 -12.89
C ASN A 25 0.98 -9.64 -12.07
N ALA A 26 1.64 -9.37 -10.95
CA ALA A 26 1.56 -8.07 -10.30
C ALA A 26 2.26 -7.08 -11.22
N CYS A 27 1.50 -6.38 -12.08
CA CYS A 27 2.02 -5.22 -12.79
C CYS A 27 2.21 -4.07 -11.80
N THR A 28 3.32 -4.09 -11.09
CA THR A 28 3.90 -2.90 -10.46
C THR A 28 4.71 -2.07 -11.47
N ASN A 29 4.89 -2.60 -12.69
CA ASN A 29 5.81 -2.07 -13.68
C ASN A 29 5.03 -1.41 -14.84
N PRO A 30 5.25 -0.12 -15.13
CA PRO A 30 4.46 0.59 -16.14
C PRO A 30 4.83 0.24 -17.60
N PHE A 31 5.70 -0.74 -17.85
CA PHE A 31 6.33 -0.96 -19.16
C PHE A 31 5.45 -1.60 -20.26
N CYS A 32 4.16 -1.88 -20.02
CA CYS A 32 3.27 -2.45 -21.05
C CYS A 32 2.45 -1.41 -21.85
N GLN A 33 2.63 -0.11 -21.61
CA GLN A 33 1.94 0.94 -22.36
C GLN A 33 2.94 1.81 -23.14
N PRO A 34 2.52 2.49 -24.24
CA PRO A 34 3.38 3.45 -24.94
C PRO A 34 4.01 4.41 -23.93
N LEU A 35 5.31 4.75 -24.08
CA LEU A 35 6.06 5.57 -23.10
C LEU A 35 5.33 6.86 -22.69
N THR A 36 4.53 7.43 -23.60
CA THR A 36 3.67 8.60 -23.37
C THR A 36 2.48 8.33 -22.45
N HIS A 37 1.86 7.14 -22.52
CA HIS A 37 0.80 6.72 -21.60
C HIS A 37 1.34 6.47 -20.20
N VAL A 38 2.54 5.87 -20.10
CA VAL A 38 3.25 5.66 -18.83
C VAL A 38 3.51 6.96 -18.09
N ILE A 39 3.95 7.99 -18.81
CA ILE A 39 4.31 9.27 -18.20
C ILE A 39 3.07 10.03 -17.71
N CYS A 40 1.94 9.95 -18.42
CA CYS A 40 0.66 10.50 -17.95
C CYS A 40 0.13 9.76 -16.69
N LEU A 41 0.31 8.43 -16.61
CA LEU A 41 0.01 7.65 -15.41
C LEU A 41 0.84 8.12 -14.20
N LEU A 42 2.12 8.44 -14.40
CA LEU A 42 2.98 8.94 -13.32
C LEU A 42 2.52 10.29 -12.77
N CYS A 43 2.09 11.22 -13.63
CA CYS A 43 1.53 12.50 -13.19
C CYS A 43 0.21 12.32 -12.40
N LEU A 44 -0.63 11.36 -12.78
CA LEU A 44 -1.90 11.09 -12.10
C LEU A 44 -1.71 10.36 -10.76
N GLN A 45 -0.78 9.40 -10.71
CA GLN A 45 -0.41 8.75 -9.45
C GLN A 45 0.21 9.77 -8.49
N TRP A 46 1.12 10.62 -8.97
CA TRP A 46 1.66 11.71 -8.17
C TRP A 46 0.56 12.64 -7.65
N ALA A 47 -0.38 13.07 -8.49
CA ALA A 47 -1.47 13.95 -8.06
C ALA A 47 -2.39 13.28 -7.01
N ARG A 48 -2.57 11.96 -7.09
CA ARG A 48 -3.31 11.18 -6.10
C ARG A 48 -2.57 11.12 -4.75
N ASP A 49 -1.26 10.92 -4.79
CA ASP A 49 -0.40 10.90 -3.60
C ASP A 49 -0.34 12.31 -2.97
N GLU A 50 -0.26 13.36 -3.80
CA GLU A 50 -0.30 14.76 -3.38
C GLU A 50 -1.63 15.08 -2.67
N PHE A 51 -2.77 14.58 -3.18
CA PHE A 51 -4.06 14.74 -2.52
C PHE A 51 -4.06 14.12 -1.12
N GLU A 52 -3.54 12.90 -0.94
CA GLU A 52 -3.46 12.28 0.39
C GLU A 52 -2.48 13.01 1.31
N GLY A 53 -1.33 13.40 0.78
CA GLY A 53 -0.26 14.08 1.50
C GLY A 53 -0.64 15.49 1.97
N LEU A 54 -1.57 16.17 1.29
CA LEU A 54 -2.02 17.51 1.67
C LEU A 54 -3.28 17.50 2.54
N PHE A 55 -4.28 16.67 2.22
CA PHE A 55 -5.62 16.81 2.80
C PHE A 55 -6.02 15.69 3.77
N LYS A 56 -5.29 14.57 3.78
CA LYS A 56 -5.58 13.42 4.65
C LYS A 56 -4.51 13.22 5.73
N GLN A 57 -3.28 12.94 5.31
CA GLN A 57 -2.20 12.55 6.22
C GLN A 57 -1.88 13.62 7.27
N PRO A 58 -1.78 14.93 6.95
CA PRO A 58 -1.50 15.95 7.96
C PRO A 58 -2.62 16.06 8.99
N ALA A 59 -3.88 15.96 8.56
CA ALA A 59 -5.04 16.02 9.45
C ALA A 59 -5.12 14.81 10.38
N GLU A 60 -4.83 13.60 9.89
CA GLU A 60 -4.73 12.39 10.72
C GLU A 60 -3.60 12.51 11.74
N ASN A 61 -2.42 12.97 11.31
CA ASN A 61 -1.26 13.17 12.19
C ASN A 61 -1.55 14.20 13.28
N VAL A 62 -2.18 15.32 12.94
CA VAL A 62 -2.59 16.34 13.92
C VAL A 62 -3.62 15.78 14.90
N ASN A 63 -4.63 15.06 14.42
CA ASN A 63 -5.64 14.47 15.29
C ASN A 63 -5.03 13.44 16.24
N GLN A 64 -4.11 12.60 15.78
CA GLN A 64 -3.38 11.65 16.64
C GLN A 64 -2.47 12.37 17.63
N TYR A 65 -1.77 13.43 17.22
CA TYR A 65 -0.96 14.27 18.12
C TYR A 65 -1.79 14.88 19.25
N LEU A 66 -3.02 15.33 18.96
CA LEU A 66 -3.91 15.95 19.95
C LEU A 66 -4.63 14.94 20.86
N THR A 67 -4.75 13.67 20.46
CA THR A 67 -5.56 12.66 21.19
C THR A 67 -4.76 11.53 21.83
N ASP A 68 -3.63 11.12 21.25
CA ASP A 68 -2.76 10.05 21.79
C ASP A 68 -1.53 10.66 22.48
N PRO A 69 -1.45 10.63 23.83
CA PRO A 69 -0.30 11.15 24.57
C PRO A 69 1.04 10.49 24.22
N LYS A 70 1.01 9.30 23.60
CA LYS A 70 2.20 8.54 23.18
C LYS A 70 2.54 8.73 21.71
N PHE A 71 1.85 9.62 20.99
CA PHE A 71 2.07 9.86 19.57
C PHE A 71 3.53 10.25 19.29
N VAL A 72 4.05 11.27 19.98
CA VAL A 72 5.43 11.75 19.78
C VAL A 72 6.44 10.63 20.05
N GLU A 73 6.27 9.87 21.15
CA GLU A 73 7.15 8.74 21.47
C GLU A 73 7.12 7.64 20.38
N ARG A 74 5.94 7.33 19.83
CA ARG A 74 5.79 6.35 18.75
C ARG A 74 6.44 6.84 17.46
N THR A 75 6.22 8.11 17.09
CA THR A 75 6.77 8.72 15.88
C THR A 75 8.29 8.75 15.91
N LEU A 76 8.91 8.99 17.08
CA LEU A 76 10.36 8.96 17.24
C LEU A 76 10.99 7.56 17.09
N ARG A 77 10.19 6.50 17.19
CA ARG A 77 10.64 5.11 16.98
C ARG A 77 10.56 4.67 15.52
N LEU A 78 10.03 5.52 14.63
CA LEU A 78 10.01 5.25 13.20
C LEU A 78 11.43 5.33 12.61
N ALA A 79 11.66 4.63 11.51
CA ALA A 79 12.97 4.54 10.89
C ALA A 79 13.26 5.73 9.95
N GLY A 80 14.53 6.14 9.88
CA GLY A 80 15.01 7.12 8.90
C GLY A 80 14.48 8.54 9.14
N THR A 81 14.12 9.25 8.07
CA THR A 81 13.64 10.65 8.09
C THR A 81 12.16 10.81 8.46
N GLN A 82 11.42 9.71 8.57
CA GLN A 82 9.98 9.72 8.86
C GLN A 82 9.60 10.49 10.13
N PRO A 83 10.34 10.40 11.26
CA PRO A 83 10.00 11.18 12.45
C PRO A 83 10.01 12.69 12.18
N LEU A 84 10.98 13.16 11.39
CA LEU A 84 11.12 14.58 11.05
C LEU A 84 9.97 15.03 10.15
N GLU A 85 9.68 14.28 9.08
CA GLU A 85 8.62 14.59 8.13
C GLU A 85 7.24 14.70 8.81
N VAL A 86 6.92 13.76 9.70
CA VAL A 86 5.66 13.74 10.44
C VAL A 86 5.55 14.92 11.40
N LEU A 87 6.59 15.21 12.18
CA LEU A 87 6.55 16.31 13.15
C LEU A 87 6.56 17.69 12.47
N GLU A 88 7.28 17.85 11.35
CA GLU A 88 7.21 19.06 10.54
C GLU A 88 5.82 19.26 9.94
N ALA A 89 5.16 18.20 9.46
CA ALA A 89 3.79 18.29 8.96
C ALA A 89 2.80 18.75 10.05
N VAL A 90 2.95 18.23 11.28
CA VAL A 90 2.15 18.67 12.44
C VAL A 90 2.43 20.15 12.78
N GLN A 91 3.69 20.56 12.82
CA GLN A 91 4.06 21.96 13.10
C GLN A 91 3.51 22.91 12.03
N ARG A 92 3.65 22.56 10.75
CA ARG A 92 3.11 23.33 9.63
C ARG A 92 1.60 23.50 9.78
N SER A 93 0.88 22.42 10.09
CA SER A 93 -0.58 22.43 10.17
C SER A 93 -1.12 23.17 11.40
N LEU A 94 -0.43 23.09 12.53
CA LEU A 94 -0.89 23.74 13.77
C LEU A 94 -0.49 25.21 13.91
N VAL A 95 0.65 25.59 13.32
CA VAL A 95 1.28 26.90 13.56
C VAL A 95 1.54 27.68 12.27
N LEU A 96 2.33 27.14 11.34
CA LEU A 96 2.88 27.94 10.23
C LEU A 96 1.86 28.24 9.13
N GLN A 97 1.00 27.28 8.81
CA GLN A 97 0.06 27.32 7.68
C GLN A 97 -1.38 27.15 8.14
N ARG A 98 -1.70 27.46 9.40
CA ARG A 98 -3.07 27.38 9.92
C ARG A 98 -3.91 28.52 9.34
N PRO A 99 -4.94 28.24 8.51
CA PRO A 99 -5.83 29.27 8.00
C PRO A 99 -6.80 29.75 9.09
N GLN A 100 -7.13 31.04 9.07
CA GLN A 100 -8.18 31.61 9.92
C GLN A 100 -9.45 31.93 9.12
N ASN A 101 -9.30 32.18 7.81
CA ASN A 101 -10.39 32.56 6.92
C ASN A 101 -10.16 32.02 5.50
N TRP A 102 -11.16 32.18 4.63
CA TRP A 102 -11.12 31.73 3.24
C TRP A 102 -9.96 32.33 2.42
N ALA A 103 -9.63 33.61 2.62
CA ALA A 103 -8.55 34.26 1.87
C ALA A 103 -7.17 33.68 2.22
N ASP A 104 -6.99 33.21 3.45
CA ASP A 104 -5.78 32.48 3.85
C ASP A 104 -5.66 31.15 3.09
N CYS A 105 -6.77 30.43 2.89
CA CYS A 105 -6.80 29.19 2.10
C CYS A 105 -6.44 29.43 0.63
N VAL A 106 -6.95 30.53 0.04
CA VAL A 106 -6.60 30.94 -1.34
C VAL A 106 -5.12 31.31 -1.44
N THR A 107 -4.59 32.03 -0.45
CA THR A 107 -3.17 32.40 -0.38
C THR A 107 -2.29 31.15 -0.27
N TRP A 108 -2.66 30.21 0.60
CA TRP A 108 -1.98 28.92 0.73
C TRP A 108 -1.95 28.14 -0.58
N ALA A 109 -3.09 28.04 -1.28
CA ALA A 109 -3.17 27.33 -2.55
C ALA A 109 -2.27 27.96 -3.63
N CYS A 110 -2.21 29.30 -3.68
CA CYS A 110 -1.32 30.03 -4.58
C CYS A 110 0.17 29.80 -4.24
N HIS A 111 0.55 29.87 -2.97
CA HIS A 111 1.93 29.58 -2.52
C HIS A 111 2.33 28.13 -2.81
N HIS A 112 1.41 27.19 -2.60
CA HIS A 112 1.64 25.79 -2.89
C HIS A 112 1.80 25.56 -4.40
N TRP A 113 1.00 26.21 -5.24
CA TRP A 113 1.14 26.18 -6.70
C TRP A 113 2.55 26.63 -7.12
N HIS A 114 3.02 27.78 -6.61
CA HIS A 114 4.36 28.28 -6.92
C HIS A 114 5.46 27.34 -6.42
N THR A 115 5.26 26.73 -5.25
CA THR A 115 6.20 25.77 -4.69
C THR A 115 6.34 24.56 -5.60
N GLN A 116 5.24 23.95 -6.03
CA GLN A 116 5.27 22.70 -6.79
C GLN A 116 5.64 22.89 -8.26
N TYR A 117 5.00 23.85 -8.94
CA TYR A 117 5.08 23.95 -10.41
C TYR A 117 6.13 24.97 -10.90
N SER A 118 6.73 25.74 -9.98
CA SER A 118 7.82 26.68 -10.29
C SER A 118 9.07 26.41 -9.45
N ASN A 119 9.00 26.52 -8.13
CA ASN A 119 10.20 26.53 -7.27
C ASN A 119 10.91 25.18 -7.25
N ASN A 120 10.18 24.09 -7.06
CA ASN A 120 10.73 22.73 -7.10
C ASN A 120 11.36 22.41 -8.46
N ILE A 121 10.77 22.93 -9.55
CA ILE A 121 11.29 22.76 -10.91
C ILE A 121 12.56 23.58 -11.12
N ARG A 122 12.61 24.83 -10.64
CA ARG A 122 13.83 25.65 -10.64
C ARG A 122 14.95 25.00 -9.82
N GLN A 123 14.64 24.42 -8.68
CA GLN A 123 15.61 23.66 -7.87
C GLN A 123 16.11 22.43 -8.62
N LEU A 124 15.21 21.69 -9.29
CA LEU A 124 15.57 20.52 -10.09
C LEU A 124 16.50 20.89 -11.26
N LEU A 125 16.22 21.99 -11.97
CA LEU A 125 17.06 22.51 -13.06
C LEU A 125 18.38 23.12 -12.57
N HIS A 126 18.43 23.64 -11.34
CA HIS A 126 19.68 24.09 -10.72
C HIS A 126 20.61 22.90 -10.43
N ASN A 127 20.03 21.79 -9.94
CA ASN A 127 20.75 20.56 -9.67
C ASN A 127 21.15 19.82 -10.95
N PHE A 128 20.26 19.82 -11.94
CA PHE A 128 20.48 19.19 -13.24
C PHE A 128 20.19 20.16 -14.39
N PRO A 129 21.21 20.96 -14.81
CA PRO A 129 21.05 21.89 -15.91
C PRO A 129 20.51 21.23 -17.19
N PRO A 130 19.74 21.94 -18.03
CA PRO A 130 19.16 21.39 -19.26
C PRO A 130 20.18 20.77 -20.23
N ASP A 131 21.40 21.30 -20.22
CA ASP A 131 22.53 20.91 -21.06
C ASP A 131 23.49 19.92 -20.37
N GLN A 132 23.17 19.45 -19.16
CA GLN A 132 24.03 18.54 -18.43
C GLN A 132 24.25 17.22 -19.18
N LEU A 133 25.50 16.78 -19.22
CA LEU A 133 25.90 15.47 -19.72
C LEU A 133 26.07 14.47 -18.57
N THR A 134 25.77 13.21 -18.85
CA THR A 134 26.07 12.07 -17.99
C THR A 134 27.56 11.71 -18.04
N SER A 135 28.01 10.81 -17.17
CA SER A 135 29.40 10.32 -17.16
C SER A 135 29.84 9.65 -18.47
N SER A 136 28.88 9.16 -19.28
CA SER A 136 29.14 8.60 -20.61
C SER A 136 29.12 9.63 -21.73
N GLY A 137 28.92 10.92 -21.43
CA GLY A 137 28.86 12.01 -22.41
C GLY A 137 27.51 12.17 -23.12
N ALA A 138 26.50 11.35 -22.79
CA ALA A 138 25.14 11.51 -23.32
C ALA A 138 24.35 12.58 -22.53
N PRO A 139 23.39 13.29 -23.15
CA PRO A 139 22.53 14.26 -22.45
C PRO A 139 21.77 13.61 -21.29
N PHE A 140 21.78 14.25 -20.12
CA PHE A 140 21.08 13.78 -18.91
C PHE A 140 19.57 13.70 -19.14
N TRP A 141 19.00 14.71 -19.80
CA TRP A 141 17.60 14.79 -20.18
C TRP A 141 17.36 14.11 -21.54
N SER A 142 17.45 12.78 -21.56
CA SER A 142 17.17 11.98 -22.75
C SER A 142 16.37 10.72 -22.44
N GLY A 143 15.71 10.14 -23.45
CA GLY A 143 14.90 8.93 -23.33
C GLY A 143 13.71 9.12 -22.37
N PRO A 144 13.69 8.42 -21.21
CA PRO A 144 12.59 8.53 -20.24
C PRO A 144 12.63 9.83 -19.40
N LYS A 145 13.74 10.57 -19.39
CA LYS A 145 13.91 11.80 -18.62
C LYS A 145 13.60 13.02 -19.49
N ARG A 146 12.41 13.60 -19.34
CA ARG A 146 12.03 14.86 -20.01
C ARG A 146 12.55 16.05 -19.22
N CYS A 147 13.19 17.00 -19.89
CA CYS A 147 13.62 18.24 -19.26
C CYS A 147 12.39 19.06 -18.89
N PRO A 148 12.18 19.45 -17.62
CA PRO A 148 11.07 20.29 -17.26
C PRO A 148 11.33 21.77 -17.53
N HIS A 149 10.27 22.57 -17.47
CA HIS A 149 10.33 24.04 -17.41
C HIS A 149 9.43 24.57 -16.29
N PRO A 150 9.83 25.63 -15.57
CA PRO A 150 9.02 26.20 -14.50
C PRO A 150 7.85 27.01 -15.08
N LEU A 151 6.66 26.82 -14.50
CA LEU A 151 5.47 27.58 -14.91
C LEU A 151 5.38 28.93 -14.22
N THR A 152 4.75 29.89 -14.89
CA THR A 152 4.39 31.20 -14.32
C THR A 152 2.90 31.27 -14.05
N PHE A 153 2.50 31.72 -12.86
CA PHE A 153 1.09 31.78 -12.50
C PHE A 153 0.35 32.86 -13.31
N ASP A 154 -0.53 32.43 -14.20
CA ASP A 154 -1.54 33.28 -14.83
C ASP A 154 -2.94 33.03 -14.25
N VAL A 155 -3.56 34.09 -13.71
CA VAL A 155 -4.92 34.06 -13.15
C VAL A 155 -6.00 33.87 -14.22
N ASN A 156 -5.71 34.22 -15.48
CA ASN A 156 -6.63 34.07 -16.61
C ASN A 156 -6.56 32.66 -17.22
N ASN A 157 -5.54 31.87 -16.89
CA ASN A 157 -5.47 30.48 -17.30
C ASN A 157 -6.49 29.66 -16.47
N PRO A 158 -7.52 29.06 -17.11
CA PRO A 158 -8.54 28.32 -16.38
C PRO A 158 -7.98 27.16 -15.58
N LEU A 159 -6.91 26.48 -16.07
CA LEU A 159 -6.28 25.35 -15.38
C LEU A 159 -5.61 25.78 -14.07
N HIS A 160 -4.94 26.93 -14.07
CA HIS A 160 -4.30 27.48 -12.88
C HIS A 160 -5.35 27.86 -11.84
N LEU A 161 -6.44 28.49 -12.29
CA LEU A 161 -7.54 28.88 -11.42
C LEU A 161 -8.29 27.64 -10.89
N ASP A 162 -8.51 26.61 -11.70
CA ASP A 162 -9.12 25.34 -11.30
C ASP A 162 -8.33 24.68 -10.15
N TYR A 163 -6.99 24.67 -10.26
CA TYR A 163 -6.12 24.18 -9.19
C TYR A 163 -6.34 24.96 -7.89
N VAL A 164 -6.29 26.29 -7.94
CA VAL A 164 -6.44 27.13 -6.75
C VAL A 164 -7.83 26.94 -6.13
N MET A 165 -8.87 26.89 -6.95
CA MET A 165 -10.25 26.68 -6.49
C MET A 165 -10.39 25.35 -5.75
N ALA A 166 -9.91 24.26 -6.34
CA ALA A 166 -10.00 22.95 -5.71
C ALA A 166 -9.12 22.85 -4.46
N ALA A 167 -7.85 23.26 -4.56
CA ALA A 167 -6.90 23.20 -3.45
C ALA A 167 -7.35 24.04 -2.25
N ALA A 168 -7.84 25.27 -2.47
CA ALA A 168 -8.30 26.14 -1.38
C ALA A 168 -9.57 25.60 -0.71
N ASN A 169 -10.53 25.06 -1.48
CA ASN A 169 -11.74 24.44 -0.92
C ASN A 169 -11.42 23.20 -0.09
N LEU A 170 -10.55 22.31 -0.59
CA LEU A 170 -10.12 21.13 0.15
C LEU A 170 -9.37 21.51 1.42
N PHE A 171 -8.47 22.50 1.34
CA PHE A 171 -7.77 22.99 2.51
C PHE A 171 -8.73 23.61 3.54
N ALA A 172 -9.72 24.40 3.10
CA ALA A 172 -10.75 24.95 3.98
C ALA A 172 -11.55 23.83 4.67
N GLN A 173 -11.96 22.79 3.94
CA GLN A 173 -12.65 21.62 4.50
C GLN A 173 -11.81 20.93 5.59
N THR A 174 -10.50 20.77 5.37
CA THR A 174 -9.60 20.15 6.35
C THR A 174 -9.56 20.90 7.69
N TYR A 175 -9.76 22.22 7.70
CA TYR A 175 -9.82 23.04 8.93
C TYR A 175 -11.25 23.38 9.38
N GLY A 176 -12.28 22.87 8.69
CA GLY A 176 -13.68 23.15 9.00
C GLY A 176 -14.14 24.59 8.67
N LEU A 177 -13.50 25.23 7.70
CA LEU A 177 -13.86 26.55 7.18
C LEU A 177 -14.82 26.44 6.00
N THR A 178 -15.65 27.46 5.80
CA THR A 178 -16.55 27.55 4.63
C THR A 178 -15.76 28.01 3.40
N GLY A 179 -15.80 27.19 2.35
CA GLY A 179 -15.20 27.50 1.05
C GLY A 179 -16.09 28.37 0.14
N SER A 180 -15.58 28.73 -1.03
CA SER A 180 -16.31 29.49 -2.05
C SER A 180 -16.11 28.90 -3.45
N GLN A 181 -17.12 29.07 -4.31
CA GLN A 181 -17.09 28.72 -5.73
C GLN A 181 -17.04 29.96 -6.65
N ASP A 182 -16.99 31.17 -6.08
CA ASP A 182 -16.91 32.40 -6.85
C ASP A 182 -15.50 32.61 -7.42
N ARG A 183 -15.33 32.20 -8.68
CA ARG A 183 -14.07 32.32 -9.42
C ARG A 183 -13.61 33.76 -9.61
N ALA A 184 -14.54 34.71 -9.77
CA ALA A 184 -14.20 36.11 -10.02
C ALA A 184 -13.65 36.78 -8.74
N ALA A 185 -14.27 36.48 -7.60
CA ALA A 185 -13.78 36.93 -6.30
C ALA A 185 -12.41 36.33 -5.97
N VAL A 186 -12.20 35.04 -6.25
CA VAL A 186 -10.89 34.39 -6.05
C VAL A 186 -9.82 34.96 -6.97
N ALA A 187 -10.13 35.21 -8.25
CA ALA A 187 -9.21 35.86 -9.18
C ALA A 187 -8.77 37.25 -8.69
N THR A 188 -9.69 38.00 -8.08
CA THR A 188 -9.39 39.33 -7.52
C THR A 188 -8.51 39.21 -6.27
N LEU A 189 -8.78 38.25 -5.38
CA LEU A 189 -7.93 37.97 -4.21
C LEU A 189 -6.50 37.62 -4.62
N LEU A 190 -6.34 36.79 -5.65
CA LEU A 190 -5.03 36.35 -6.15
C LEU A 190 -4.13 37.48 -6.63
N GLN A 191 -4.68 38.59 -7.13
CA GLN A 191 -3.90 39.76 -7.54
C GLN A 191 -3.18 40.45 -6.38
N SER A 192 -3.68 40.27 -5.15
CA SER A 192 -3.10 40.86 -3.94
C SER A 192 -2.12 39.93 -3.21
N VAL A 193 -2.00 38.67 -3.64
CA VAL A 193 -1.13 37.68 -3.00
C VAL A 193 0.33 37.98 -3.31
N GLN A 194 1.13 38.17 -2.26
CA GLN A 194 2.58 38.29 -2.39
C GLN A 194 3.22 36.91 -2.43
N VAL A 195 3.94 36.62 -3.51
CA VAL A 195 4.68 35.38 -3.67
C VAL A 195 6.14 35.65 -3.31
N PRO A 196 6.73 34.94 -2.32
CA PRO A 196 8.12 35.11 -1.99
C PRO A 196 9.02 34.68 -3.15
N GLU A 197 10.06 35.46 -3.42
CA GLU A 197 11.05 35.11 -4.45
C GLU A 197 11.82 33.85 -4.03
N PHE A 198 11.96 32.91 -4.96
CA PHE A 198 12.66 31.64 -4.71
C PHE A 198 14.06 31.66 -5.32
N THR A 199 15.06 31.44 -4.47
CA THR A 199 16.46 31.24 -4.85
C THR A 199 16.85 29.76 -4.64
N PRO A 200 17.30 29.04 -5.69
CA PRO A 200 17.75 27.66 -5.56
C PRO A 200 18.91 27.54 -4.58
N LYS A 201 18.88 26.48 -3.74
CA LYS A 201 19.92 26.23 -2.74
C LYS A 201 20.94 25.22 -3.27
N SER A 202 22.22 25.51 -3.10
CA SER A 202 23.30 24.55 -3.39
C SER A 202 23.41 23.51 -2.26
N GLY A 203 23.55 22.23 -2.62
CA GLY A 203 23.71 21.12 -1.66
C GLY A 203 22.44 20.31 -1.37
N VAL A 204 21.30 20.66 -1.96
CA VAL A 204 20.11 19.78 -1.96
C VAL A 204 20.43 18.56 -2.82
N LYS A 205 20.42 17.35 -2.24
CA LYS A 205 20.63 16.11 -3.00
C LYS A 205 19.29 15.62 -3.56
N ILE A 206 19.22 15.47 -4.88
CA ILE A 206 18.10 14.82 -5.56
C ILE A 206 18.63 13.49 -6.05
N HIS A 207 18.03 12.40 -5.59
CA HIS A 207 18.42 11.04 -5.95
C HIS A 207 18.04 10.74 -7.39
N VAL A 208 18.98 10.21 -8.18
CA VAL A 208 18.78 9.92 -9.60
C VAL A 208 18.28 8.48 -9.82
N SER A 209 18.44 7.62 -8.81
CA SER A 209 17.98 6.23 -8.81
C SER A 209 17.38 5.81 -7.47
N ASP A 210 16.51 4.78 -7.50
CA ASP A 210 15.90 4.21 -6.29
C ASP A 210 16.96 3.61 -5.33
N GLN A 211 18.09 3.13 -5.87
CA GLN A 211 19.20 2.60 -5.07
C GLN A 211 19.92 3.71 -4.26
N GLU A 212 20.03 4.92 -4.82
CA GLU A 212 20.56 6.09 -4.10
C GLU A 212 19.58 6.58 -3.03
N LEU A 213 18.27 6.53 -3.29
CA LEU A 213 17.24 6.91 -2.33
C LEU A 213 17.25 5.98 -1.10
N GLN A 214 17.38 4.67 -1.32
CA GLN A 214 17.39 3.68 -0.24
C GLN A 214 18.64 3.78 0.66
N SER A 215 19.78 4.18 0.10
CA SER A 215 21.08 4.28 0.80
C SER A 215 21.29 5.60 1.56
N ALA A 216 20.49 6.63 1.28
CA ALA A 216 20.63 7.95 1.89
C ALA A 216 19.92 8.14 3.25
N ASN A 217 19.16 7.13 3.71
CA ASN A 217 18.37 7.16 4.97
C ASN A 217 19.20 7.18 6.27
N ALA A 218 20.48 7.55 6.23
CA ALA A 218 21.44 7.29 7.30
C ALA A 218 21.84 8.50 8.17
N SER A 219 21.31 9.71 7.94
CA SER A 219 21.60 10.85 8.82
C SER A 219 20.33 11.64 9.16
N VAL A 220 19.72 11.30 10.30
CA VAL A 220 18.69 12.12 10.93
C VAL A 220 19.36 13.34 11.55
N ASP A 221 18.86 14.54 11.25
CA ASP A 221 19.29 15.76 11.93
C ASP A 221 18.59 15.83 13.30
N ASP A 222 19.16 15.12 14.27
CA ASP A 222 18.62 15.04 15.64
C ASP A 222 18.47 16.43 16.30
N SER A 223 19.31 17.40 15.91
CA SER A 223 19.23 18.78 16.41
C SER A 223 17.93 19.45 15.97
N ARG A 224 17.55 19.30 14.69
CA ARG A 224 16.30 19.85 14.16
C ARG A 224 15.08 19.20 14.79
N LEU A 225 15.17 17.92 15.11
CA LEU A 225 14.09 17.17 15.75
C LEU A 225 13.81 17.66 17.18
N GLU A 226 14.85 18.00 17.95
CA GLU A 226 14.69 18.60 19.28
C GLU A 226 14.08 20.01 19.23
N GLU A 227 14.46 20.84 18.25
CA GLU A 227 13.84 22.15 18.02
C GLU A 227 12.33 22.04 17.72
N LEU A 228 11.96 21.05 16.90
CA LEU A 228 10.56 20.79 16.56
C LEU A 228 9.74 20.41 17.80
N LYS A 229 10.28 19.56 18.67
CA LYS A 229 9.61 19.19 19.93
C LYS A 229 9.35 20.41 20.81
N ALA A 230 10.30 21.34 20.87
CA ALA A 230 10.17 22.56 21.69
C ALA A 230 9.17 23.58 21.11
N THR A 231 9.02 23.62 19.78
CA THR A 231 8.16 24.60 19.09
C THR A 231 6.72 24.14 18.87
N LEU A 232 6.45 22.83 18.99
CA LEU A 232 5.10 22.28 18.87
C LEU A 232 4.20 22.76 20.03
N PRO A 233 2.98 23.25 19.73
CA PRO A 233 2.07 23.70 20.77
C PRO A 233 1.53 22.51 21.58
N SER A 234 1.58 22.62 22.91
CA SER A 234 0.98 21.60 23.78
C SER A 234 -0.50 21.37 23.43
N PRO A 235 -0.98 20.11 23.36
CA PRO A 235 -2.39 19.79 23.13
C PRO A 235 -3.35 20.55 24.06
N ASP A 236 -2.95 20.82 25.30
CA ASP A 236 -3.75 21.57 26.28
C ASP A 236 -4.05 23.02 25.86
N LYS A 237 -3.21 23.61 24.98
CA LYS A 237 -3.41 24.96 24.44
C LYS A 237 -4.40 25.00 23.29
N LEU A 238 -4.82 23.85 22.78
CA LEU A 238 -5.72 23.72 21.62
C LEU A 238 -6.96 22.88 21.97
N PRO A 239 -7.70 23.19 23.06
CA PRO A 239 -8.84 22.40 23.48
C PRO A 239 -9.94 22.45 22.42
N GLY A 240 -10.42 21.27 21.99
CA GLY A 240 -11.51 21.14 21.03
C GLY A 240 -11.13 21.43 19.57
N PHE A 241 -9.88 21.81 19.29
CA PHE A 241 -9.41 21.91 17.91
C PHE A 241 -9.26 20.51 17.31
N LYS A 242 -9.74 20.35 16.08
CA LYS A 242 -9.65 19.11 15.32
C LYS A 242 -9.58 19.44 13.83
N MET A 243 -8.81 18.67 13.08
CA MET A 243 -8.80 18.73 11.62
C MET A 243 -9.66 17.59 11.04
N TYR A 244 -10.16 17.79 9.83
CA TYR A 244 -11.05 16.84 9.16
C TYR A 244 -10.30 16.21 7.99
N PRO A 245 -9.71 15.00 8.17
CA PRO A 245 -9.04 14.33 7.07
C PRO A 245 -10.03 14.03 5.95
N ILE A 246 -9.61 14.25 4.71
CA ILE A 246 -10.45 14.06 3.52
C ILE A 246 -10.17 12.69 2.91
N ASP A 247 -11.16 11.80 2.97
CA ASP A 247 -11.11 10.53 2.27
C ASP A 247 -11.46 10.74 0.79
N PHE A 248 -10.60 10.21 -0.08
CA PHE A 248 -10.78 10.35 -1.52
C PHE A 248 -12.02 9.58 -2.00
N GLU A 249 -12.99 10.33 -2.49
CA GLU A 249 -14.17 9.84 -3.20
C GLU A 249 -14.09 10.28 -4.68
N LYS A 250 -14.13 9.30 -5.58
CA LYS A 250 -14.01 9.50 -7.04
C LYS A 250 -15.36 9.70 -7.72
N ASP A 251 -16.45 9.27 -7.08
CA ASP A 251 -17.80 9.21 -7.68
C ASP A 251 -18.72 10.38 -7.31
N ASP A 252 -18.20 11.35 -6.57
CA ASP A 252 -18.88 12.61 -6.27
C ASP A 252 -18.15 13.77 -6.96
N ASP A 253 -18.84 14.43 -7.90
CA ASP A 253 -18.31 15.54 -8.68
C ASP A 253 -18.41 16.91 -7.97
N SER A 254 -18.98 16.96 -6.76
CA SER A 254 -19.20 18.19 -6.00
C SER A 254 -18.16 18.48 -4.90
N ASN A 255 -17.32 17.49 -4.58
CA ASN A 255 -16.38 17.54 -3.46
C ASN A 255 -14.98 18.10 -3.80
N PHE A 256 -14.74 18.50 -5.05
CA PHE A 256 -13.46 18.99 -5.57
C PHE A 256 -12.29 18.00 -5.62
N HIS A 257 -12.49 16.71 -5.30
CA HIS A 257 -11.42 15.72 -5.30
C HIS A 257 -10.85 15.50 -6.70
N MET A 258 -11.72 15.17 -7.65
CA MET A 258 -11.31 14.96 -9.03
C MET A 258 -10.86 16.27 -9.69
N ASP A 259 -11.46 17.41 -9.32
CA ASP A 259 -11.03 18.73 -9.80
C ASP A 259 -9.57 19.01 -9.43
N PHE A 260 -9.20 18.75 -8.16
CA PHE A 260 -7.82 18.87 -7.71
C PHE A 260 -6.89 17.91 -8.45
N ILE A 261 -7.21 16.62 -8.53
CA ILE A 261 -6.34 15.63 -9.16
C ILE A 261 -6.09 15.96 -10.64
N VAL A 262 -7.14 16.33 -11.38
CA VAL A 262 -7.02 16.69 -12.80
C VAL A 262 -6.16 17.93 -12.96
N ALA A 263 -6.44 18.99 -12.20
CA ALA A 263 -5.70 20.24 -12.31
C ALA A 263 -4.22 20.04 -11.90
N ALA A 264 -3.98 19.36 -10.77
CA ALA A 264 -2.65 19.09 -10.26
C ALA A 264 -1.81 18.24 -11.23
N SER A 265 -2.44 17.20 -11.81
CA SER A 265 -1.79 16.32 -12.77
C SER A 265 -1.48 17.02 -14.08
N ASN A 266 -2.42 17.81 -14.62
CA ASN A 266 -2.25 18.51 -15.89
C ASN A 266 -1.24 19.65 -15.79
N LEU A 267 -1.17 20.36 -14.65
CA LEU A 267 -0.10 21.34 -14.40
C LEU A 267 1.28 20.67 -14.42
N ARG A 268 1.43 19.54 -13.72
CA ARG A 268 2.68 18.77 -13.75
C ARG A 268 2.95 18.21 -15.14
N ALA A 269 1.92 17.84 -15.90
CA ALA A 269 2.09 17.38 -17.27
C ALA A 269 2.68 18.50 -18.15
N GLU A 270 2.18 19.74 -17.99
CA GLU A 270 2.69 20.93 -18.68
C GLU A 270 4.16 21.20 -18.35
N ASN A 271 4.58 21.09 -17.08
CA ASN A 271 5.98 21.25 -16.69
C ASN A 271 6.96 20.37 -17.47
N TYR A 272 6.54 19.20 -17.95
CA TYR A 272 7.41 18.21 -18.62
C TYR A 272 7.00 17.98 -20.09
N ASP A 273 6.21 18.88 -20.68
CA ASP A 273 5.70 18.79 -22.06
C ASP A 273 4.97 17.46 -22.35
N ILE A 274 4.13 17.05 -21.40
CA ILE A 274 3.30 15.85 -21.47
C ILE A 274 1.89 16.26 -21.89
N PRO A 275 1.25 15.59 -22.86
CA PRO A 275 -0.12 15.87 -23.23
C PRO A 275 -1.08 15.72 -22.03
N PRO A 276 -1.97 16.70 -21.77
CA PRO A 276 -2.89 16.65 -20.65
C PRO A 276 -3.93 15.52 -20.82
N ALA A 277 -4.48 15.06 -19.70
CA ALA A 277 -5.59 14.10 -19.68
C ALA A 277 -6.90 14.82 -19.30
N ASP A 278 -8.01 14.38 -19.89
CA ASP A 278 -9.33 14.85 -19.52
C ASP A 278 -9.78 14.26 -18.17
N ARG A 279 -10.86 14.81 -17.61
CA ARG A 279 -11.42 14.36 -16.32
C ARG A 279 -11.76 12.87 -16.35
N HIS A 280 -12.33 12.38 -17.45
CA HIS A 280 -12.77 10.99 -17.57
C HIS A 280 -11.59 10.00 -17.55
N LYS A 281 -10.55 10.24 -18.34
CA LYS A 281 -9.31 9.45 -18.34
C LYS A 281 -8.61 9.54 -16.99
N SER A 282 -8.55 10.73 -16.40
CA SER A 282 -7.98 10.95 -15.08
C SER A 282 -8.71 10.17 -14.00
N LYS A 283 -10.06 10.16 -14.03
CA LYS A 283 -10.91 9.40 -13.09
C LYS A 283 -10.71 7.90 -13.21
N LEU A 284 -10.59 7.38 -14.44
CA LEU A 284 -10.30 5.95 -14.69
C LEU A 284 -9.00 5.52 -14.00
N ILE A 285 -7.95 6.34 -14.14
CA ILE A 285 -6.60 6.06 -13.65
C ILE A 285 -6.49 6.30 -12.15
N ALA A 286 -6.78 7.53 -11.68
CA ALA A 286 -6.61 7.92 -10.28
C ALA A 286 -7.59 7.20 -9.35
N GLY A 287 -8.79 6.89 -9.86
CA GLY A 287 -9.79 6.10 -9.17
C GLY A 287 -9.54 4.59 -9.19
N LYS A 288 -8.47 4.12 -9.89
CA LYS A 288 -8.17 2.70 -10.14
C LYS A 288 -9.43 1.93 -10.60
N ILE A 289 -10.21 2.56 -11.47
CA ILE A 289 -11.49 2.01 -11.91
C ILE A 289 -11.21 0.81 -12.81
N ILE A 290 -11.68 -0.36 -12.37
CA ILE A 290 -11.65 -1.58 -13.17
C ILE A 290 -12.84 -1.50 -14.13
N PRO A 291 -12.60 -1.36 -15.46
CA PRO A 291 -13.70 -1.31 -16.42
C PRO A 291 -14.47 -2.64 -16.40
N ALA A 292 -15.79 -2.56 -16.26
CA ALA A 292 -16.67 -3.72 -16.22
C ALA A 292 -17.89 -3.49 -17.10
N ILE A 293 -18.36 -4.55 -17.73
CA ILE A 293 -19.58 -4.55 -18.56
C ILE A 293 -20.40 -5.82 -18.28
N ALA A 294 -21.73 -5.67 -18.29
CA ALA A 294 -22.65 -6.75 -17.93
C ALA A 294 -22.52 -7.99 -18.83
N THR A 295 -22.11 -7.83 -20.09
CA THR A 295 -21.93 -8.95 -21.03
C THR A 295 -20.84 -9.92 -20.60
N THR A 296 -19.67 -9.40 -20.21
CA THR A 296 -18.57 -10.22 -19.67
C THR A 296 -18.97 -10.87 -18.35
N THR A 297 -19.62 -10.13 -17.44
CA THR A 297 -20.09 -10.67 -16.16
C THR A 297 -21.08 -11.81 -16.37
N ALA A 298 -22.07 -11.65 -17.24
CA ALA A 298 -23.06 -12.69 -17.53
C ALA A 298 -22.42 -13.94 -18.16
N ALA A 299 -21.47 -13.76 -19.08
CA ALA A 299 -20.74 -14.87 -19.70
C ALA A 299 -19.92 -15.67 -18.67
N VAL A 300 -19.14 -14.98 -17.82
CA VAL A 300 -18.33 -15.59 -16.76
C VAL A 300 -19.21 -16.33 -15.76
N VAL A 301 -20.30 -15.71 -15.29
CA VAL A 301 -21.25 -16.35 -14.34
C VAL A 301 -21.89 -17.59 -14.95
N GLY A 302 -22.27 -17.55 -16.23
CA GLY A 302 -22.80 -18.72 -16.93
C GLY A 302 -21.83 -19.90 -16.92
N LEU A 303 -20.54 -19.65 -17.20
CA LEU A 303 -19.50 -20.69 -17.16
C LEU A 303 -19.26 -21.21 -15.74
N VAL A 304 -19.27 -20.35 -14.72
CA VAL A 304 -19.17 -20.77 -13.30
C VAL A 304 -20.31 -21.71 -12.93
N CYS A 305 -21.55 -21.42 -13.34
CA CYS A 305 -22.70 -22.27 -13.07
C CYS A 305 -22.60 -23.65 -13.75
N LEU A 306 -21.93 -23.75 -14.91
CA LEU A 306 -21.66 -25.04 -15.55
C LEU A 306 -20.68 -25.90 -14.73
N GLU A 307 -19.63 -25.30 -14.17
CA GLU A 307 -18.72 -26.01 -13.27
C GLU A 307 -19.41 -26.38 -11.95
N LEU A 308 -20.33 -25.54 -11.45
CA LEU A 308 -21.11 -25.83 -10.26
C LEU A 308 -21.91 -27.14 -10.39
N TYR A 309 -22.49 -27.43 -11.56
CA TYR A 309 -23.19 -28.71 -11.79
C TYR A 309 -22.27 -29.92 -11.55
N LYS A 310 -21.02 -29.84 -11.98
CA LYS A 310 -20.02 -30.92 -11.81
C LYS A 310 -19.64 -31.11 -10.34
N VAL A 311 -19.52 -30.00 -9.61
CA VAL A 311 -19.25 -30.03 -8.16
C VAL A 311 -20.40 -30.69 -7.40
N VAL A 312 -21.65 -30.28 -7.64
CA VAL A 312 -22.81 -30.87 -6.92
C VAL A 312 -23.08 -32.32 -7.31
N GLN A 313 -22.68 -32.73 -8.52
CA GLN A 313 -22.70 -34.12 -8.96
C GLN A 313 -21.52 -34.95 -8.42
N GLY A 314 -20.56 -34.32 -7.74
CA GLY A 314 -19.44 -35.01 -7.09
C GLY A 314 -18.39 -35.54 -8.08
N HIS A 315 -18.16 -34.85 -9.20
CA HIS A 315 -17.13 -35.24 -10.16
C HIS A 315 -15.74 -35.27 -9.50
N ARG A 316 -15.00 -36.36 -9.72
CA ARG A 316 -13.64 -36.57 -9.17
C ARG A 316 -12.53 -36.62 -10.22
N GLN A 317 -12.88 -36.66 -11.50
CA GLN A 317 -11.90 -36.68 -12.59
C GLN A 317 -11.55 -35.25 -13.01
N LEU A 318 -10.26 -34.95 -13.16
CA LEU A 318 -9.75 -33.64 -13.58
C LEU A 318 -10.35 -33.22 -14.92
N ASP A 319 -10.41 -34.15 -15.87
CA ASP A 319 -10.88 -33.98 -17.24
C ASP A 319 -12.35 -33.54 -17.31
N SER A 320 -13.13 -33.75 -16.23
CA SER A 320 -14.48 -33.22 -16.13
C SER A 320 -14.51 -31.70 -16.00
N TYR A 321 -13.55 -31.12 -15.28
CA TYR A 321 -13.50 -29.69 -14.99
C TYR A 321 -12.82 -28.92 -16.12
N LYS A 322 -13.19 -27.65 -16.26
CA LYS A 322 -12.58 -26.74 -17.24
C LYS A 322 -12.41 -25.34 -16.64
N ASN A 323 -11.18 -24.84 -16.67
CA ASN A 323 -10.90 -23.43 -16.47
C ASN A 323 -11.24 -22.69 -17.75
N GLY A 324 -12.06 -21.63 -17.66
CA GLY A 324 -12.51 -20.85 -18.80
C GLY A 324 -11.77 -19.51 -18.91
N PHE A 325 -11.30 -19.18 -20.10
CA PHE A 325 -10.67 -17.91 -20.44
C PHE A 325 -11.41 -17.30 -21.61
N LEU A 326 -11.85 -16.05 -21.49
CA LEU A 326 -12.58 -15.38 -22.56
C LEU A 326 -12.11 -13.95 -22.79
N ASN A 327 -12.10 -13.56 -24.06
CA ASN A 327 -11.96 -12.17 -24.49
C ASN A 327 -13.00 -11.85 -25.56
N LEU A 328 -14.06 -11.14 -25.17
CA LEU A 328 -15.19 -10.83 -26.06
C LEU A 328 -14.84 -9.77 -27.13
N ALA A 329 -13.72 -9.07 -27.00
CA ALA A 329 -13.25 -8.13 -28.01
C ALA A 329 -12.66 -8.85 -29.24
N LEU A 330 -12.05 -10.03 -29.04
CA LEU A 330 -11.46 -10.89 -30.08
C LEU A 330 -12.33 -12.11 -30.43
N PRO A 331 -13.57 -12.15 -29.93
CA PRO A 331 -14.32 -13.39 -29.63
C PRO A 331 -13.51 -14.64 -29.25
N PHE A 332 -12.49 -14.52 -28.40
CA PHE A 332 -11.68 -15.65 -27.96
C PHE A 332 -12.34 -16.39 -26.78
N PHE A 333 -12.41 -17.71 -26.87
CA PHE A 333 -12.80 -18.62 -25.79
C PHE A 333 -11.81 -19.77 -25.72
N GLY A 334 -11.12 -19.90 -24.61
CA GLY A 334 -10.19 -20.98 -24.32
C GLY A 334 -10.62 -21.74 -23.08
N PHE A 335 -10.53 -23.06 -23.12
CA PHE A 335 -10.76 -23.91 -21.96
C PHE A 335 -9.52 -24.77 -21.73
N SER A 336 -9.04 -24.83 -20.50
CA SER A 336 -7.98 -25.74 -20.11
C SER A 336 -8.44 -26.63 -18.97
N GLU A 337 -7.84 -27.80 -18.85
CA GLU A 337 -8.01 -28.60 -17.65
C GLU A 337 -7.32 -27.91 -16.48
N PRO A 338 -7.89 -27.99 -15.27
CA PRO A 338 -7.21 -27.48 -14.09
C PRO A 338 -6.00 -28.35 -13.75
N LEU A 339 -5.00 -27.75 -13.13
CA LEU A 339 -3.81 -28.46 -12.69
C LEU A 339 -4.14 -29.33 -11.46
N ALA A 340 -3.62 -30.55 -11.48
CA ALA A 340 -3.62 -31.42 -10.29
C ALA A 340 -2.83 -30.76 -9.16
N ALA A 341 -3.26 -30.97 -7.92
CA ALA A 341 -2.48 -30.55 -6.76
C ALA A 341 -1.08 -31.23 -6.80
N PRO A 342 0.03 -30.47 -6.66
CA PRO A 342 1.36 -31.05 -6.56
C PRO A 342 1.42 -32.09 -5.44
N ARG A 343 2.05 -33.23 -5.74
CA ARG A 343 2.29 -34.31 -4.77
C ARG A 343 3.71 -34.21 -4.27
N HIS A 344 3.82 -34.10 -2.96
CA HIS A 344 5.05 -34.14 -2.21
C HIS A 344 5.10 -35.48 -1.47
N GLN A 345 6.30 -35.91 -1.08
CA GLN A 345 6.47 -37.18 -0.38
C GLN A 345 7.51 -37.02 0.72
N TYR A 346 7.20 -37.56 1.89
CA TYR A 346 8.17 -37.82 2.94
C TYR A 346 8.06 -39.30 3.34
N TYR A 347 9.21 -39.98 3.44
CA TYR A 347 9.26 -41.44 3.53
C TYR A 347 8.43 -42.13 2.44
N ASN A 348 7.41 -42.90 2.83
CA ASN A 348 6.45 -43.58 1.96
C ASN A 348 5.04 -42.93 2.00
N GLN A 349 4.92 -41.72 2.57
CA GLN A 349 3.66 -40.99 2.65
C GLN A 349 3.64 -39.88 1.59
N GLU A 350 2.74 -40.00 0.61
CA GLU A 350 2.43 -38.91 -0.32
C GLU A 350 1.44 -37.94 0.33
N TRP A 351 1.64 -36.66 0.08
CA TRP A 351 0.74 -35.60 0.53
C TRP A 351 0.62 -34.49 -0.50
N THR A 352 -0.43 -33.70 -0.38
CA THR A 352 -0.77 -32.55 -1.20
C THR A 352 -1.12 -31.36 -0.31
N LEU A 353 -1.26 -30.17 -0.88
CA LEU A 353 -1.69 -28.97 -0.14
C LEU A 353 -2.99 -29.14 0.69
N TRP A 354 -3.82 -30.15 0.37
CA TRP A 354 -5.08 -30.41 1.06
C TRP A 354 -4.93 -31.25 2.33
N ASP A 355 -3.82 -31.97 2.42
CA ASP A 355 -3.50 -32.83 3.54
C ASP A 355 -2.99 -31.99 4.72
N ARG A 356 -3.18 -32.52 5.92
CA ARG A 356 -2.79 -31.87 7.17
C ARG A 356 -2.63 -32.90 8.27
N PHE A 357 -1.80 -32.60 9.26
CA PHE A 357 -1.81 -33.34 10.51
C PHE A 357 -2.94 -32.86 11.39
N GLU A 358 -3.84 -33.77 11.79
CA GLU A 358 -4.87 -33.48 12.78
C GLU A 358 -4.34 -33.84 14.18
N VAL A 359 -4.12 -32.82 15.00
CA VAL A 359 -3.61 -32.99 16.37
C VAL A 359 -4.66 -32.49 17.36
N GLN A 360 -5.09 -33.36 18.26
CA GLN A 360 -6.01 -32.99 19.34
C GLN A 360 -5.22 -32.41 20.50
N GLY A 361 -5.46 -31.13 20.80
CA GLY A 361 -4.72 -30.39 21.82
C GLY A 361 -5.11 -30.79 23.24
N LEU A 362 -6.34 -31.20 23.48
CA LEU A 362 -6.78 -31.70 24.78
C LEU A 362 -6.50 -33.20 24.89
N GLN A 363 -5.76 -33.57 25.93
CA GLN A 363 -5.45 -34.95 26.25
C GLN A 363 -6.59 -35.63 27.00
N PRO A 364 -6.60 -36.97 27.09
CA PRO A 364 -7.62 -37.72 27.84
C PRO A 364 -7.74 -37.33 29.31
N ASN A 365 -6.68 -36.79 29.91
CA ASN A 365 -6.67 -36.29 31.30
C ASN A 365 -7.32 -34.90 31.46
N GLY A 366 -7.76 -34.26 30.36
CA GLY A 366 -8.33 -32.92 30.35
C GLY A 366 -7.32 -31.77 30.34
N GLU A 367 -6.02 -32.09 30.38
CA GLU A 367 -4.95 -31.09 30.26
C GLU A 367 -4.60 -30.85 28.78
N GLU A 368 -4.08 -29.65 28.49
CA GLU A 368 -3.62 -29.31 27.15
C GLU A 368 -2.22 -29.86 26.90
N MET A 369 -2.00 -30.38 25.69
CA MET A 369 -0.72 -30.86 25.21
C MET A 369 0.37 -29.80 25.33
N THR A 370 1.47 -30.16 25.97
CA THR A 370 2.64 -29.29 26.10
C THR A 370 3.48 -29.31 24.83
N LEU A 371 4.37 -28.32 24.67
CA LEU A 371 5.31 -28.31 23.56
C LEU A 371 6.17 -29.58 23.53
N LYS A 372 6.65 -30.05 24.69
CA LYS A 372 7.45 -31.27 24.77
C LYS A 372 6.68 -32.48 24.22
N GLN A 373 5.44 -32.67 24.69
CA GLN A 373 4.60 -33.76 24.21
C GLN A 373 4.31 -33.64 22.71
N PHE A 374 4.14 -32.42 22.20
CA PHE A 374 3.96 -32.15 20.78
C PHE A 374 5.19 -32.58 19.95
N LEU A 375 6.39 -32.20 20.39
CA LEU A 375 7.64 -32.62 19.74
C LEU A 375 7.82 -34.14 19.80
N ASP A 376 7.56 -34.75 20.97
CA ASP A 376 7.65 -36.20 21.16
C ASP A 376 6.64 -36.94 20.29
N TYR A 377 5.41 -36.45 20.14
CA TYR A 377 4.37 -37.05 19.29
C TYR A 377 4.80 -37.15 17.83
N PHE A 378 5.38 -36.08 17.26
CA PHE A 378 5.90 -36.15 15.88
C PHE A 378 7.09 -37.08 15.77
N LYS A 379 7.94 -37.15 16.80
CA LYS A 379 9.10 -38.03 16.81
C LYS A 379 8.72 -39.52 16.94
N THR A 380 7.70 -39.86 17.73
CA THR A 380 7.30 -41.26 17.96
C THR A 380 6.30 -41.77 16.94
N GLU A 381 5.25 -41.01 16.65
CA GLU A 381 4.14 -41.45 15.80
C GLU A 381 4.44 -41.23 14.32
N HIS A 382 5.05 -40.10 13.98
CA HIS A 382 5.32 -39.70 12.58
C HIS A 382 6.78 -39.89 12.18
N LYS A 383 7.67 -40.19 13.14
CA LYS A 383 9.12 -40.30 12.95
C LYS A 383 9.73 -39.03 12.34
N LEU A 384 9.20 -37.87 12.70
CA LEU A 384 9.66 -36.57 12.22
C LEU A 384 10.27 -35.80 13.39
N GLU A 385 11.53 -35.41 13.26
CA GLU A 385 12.21 -34.57 14.24
C GLU A 385 11.96 -33.10 13.90
N ILE A 386 11.05 -32.45 14.62
CA ILE A 386 10.75 -31.03 14.41
C ILE A 386 11.98 -30.18 14.73
N THR A 387 12.43 -29.40 13.75
CA THR A 387 13.54 -28.45 13.87
C THR A 387 13.06 -27.03 14.05
N MET A 388 11.87 -26.69 13.53
CA MET A 388 11.24 -25.38 13.70
C MET A 388 9.71 -25.51 13.71
N LEU A 389 9.06 -24.69 14.55
CA LEU A 389 7.60 -24.66 14.71
C LEU A 389 7.13 -23.22 14.84
N SER A 390 6.16 -22.83 14.02
CA SER A 390 5.63 -21.46 14.00
C SER A 390 4.11 -21.42 13.88
N GLN A 391 3.54 -20.28 14.30
CA GLN A 391 2.13 -19.95 14.14
C GLN A 391 2.07 -18.56 13.48
N GLY A 392 1.73 -18.53 12.18
CA GLY A 392 1.86 -17.33 11.37
C GLY A 392 3.28 -16.76 11.44
N VAL A 393 3.41 -15.49 11.83
CA VAL A 393 4.72 -14.81 11.97
C VAL A 393 5.44 -15.10 13.30
N SER A 394 4.82 -15.86 14.21
CA SER A 394 5.35 -16.10 15.55
C SER A 394 6.04 -17.46 15.64
N MET A 395 7.35 -17.44 15.86
CA MET A 395 8.18 -18.63 16.01
C MET A 395 8.10 -19.20 17.44
N LEU A 396 7.46 -20.36 17.57
CA LEU A 396 7.17 -21.00 18.86
C LEU A 396 8.35 -21.85 19.36
N TYR A 397 9.03 -22.55 18.46
CA TYR A 397 10.18 -23.40 18.79
C TYR A 397 11.18 -23.45 17.63
N SER A 398 12.47 -23.58 17.95
CA SER A 398 13.50 -24.07 17.02
C SER A 398 14.66 -24.75 17.75
N PHE A 399 15.40 -25.57 17.00
CA PHE A 399 16.58 -26.29 17.51
C PHE A 399 17.71 -25.36 17.98
N PHE A 400 17.82 -24.15 17.43
CA PHE A 400 18.85 -23.16 17.79
C PHE A 400 18.42 -22.18 18.90
N MET A 401 17.27 -22.43 19.56
CA MET A 401 16.87 -21.59 20.70
C MET A 401 17.84 -21.73 21.88
N PRO A 402 18.14 -20.64 22.62
CA PRO A 402 18.95 -20.72 23.83
C PRO A 402 18.35 -21.68 24.85
N ALA A 403 19.19 -22.50 25.49
CA ALA A 403 18.76 -23.55 26.43
C ALA A 403 17.82 -23.05 27.54
N ALA A 404 18.03 -21.82 28.04
CA ALA A 404 17.14 -21.21 29.03
C ALA A 404 15.70 -21.01 28.50
N LYS A 405 15.55 -20.45 27.29
CA LYS A 405 14.24 -20.24 26.65
C LYS A 405 13.56 -21.56 26.29
N LEU A 406 14.34 -22.55 25.89
CA LEU A 406 13.83 -23.88 25.53
C LEU A 406 13.25 -24.57 26.78
N LYS A 407 13.98 -24.55 27.90
CA LYS A 407 13.52 -25.09 29.17
C LYS A 407 12.23 -24.43 29.68
N GLU A 408 12.07 -23.12 29.48
CA GLU A 408 10.83 -22.39 29.84
C GLU A 408 9.62 -22.76 28.97
N ARG A 409 9.84 -23.23 27.73
CA ARG A 409 8.77 -23.48 26.75
C ARG A 409 8.32 -24.93 26.72
N LEU A 410 9.21 -25.89 26.96
CA LEU A 410 8.92 -27.32 26.80
C LEU A 410 7.71 -27.79 27.61
N ASP A 411 7.60 -27.36 28.87
CA ASP A 411 6.55 -27.83 29.78
C ASP A 411 5.27 -26.99 29.71
N GLN A 412 5.21 -26.00 28.81
CA GLN A 412 4.04 -25.13 28.69
C GLN A 412 3.03 -25.63 27.65
N PRO A 413 1.73 -25.38 27.87
CA PRO A 413 0.69 -25.61 26.88
C PRO A 413 0.93 -24.82 25.58
N MET A 414 0.58 -25.41 24.44
CA MET A 414 0.74 -24.80 23.12
C MET A 414 0.06 -23.42 23.04
N THR A 415 -1.17 -23.27 23.55
CA THR A 415 -1.92 -22.01 23.56
C THR A 415 -1.27 -20.90 24.39
N GLU A 416 -0.60 -21.26 25.49
CA GLU A 416 0.12 -20.32 26.36
C GLU A 416 1.34 -19.78 25.63
N ILE A 417 2.11 -20.66 24.98
CA ILE A 417 3.29 -20.28 24.20
C ILE A 417 2.89 -19.33 23.07
N VAL A 418 1.84 -19.67 22.31
CA VAL A 418 1.31 -18.82 21.23
C VAL A 418 0.92 -17.45 21.78
N SER A 419 0.19 -17.41 22.90
CA SER A 419 -0.27 -16.15 23.50
C SER A 419 0.89 -15.28 23.99
N ARG A 420 1.94 -15.89 24.55
CA ARG A 420 3.12 -15.18 25.04
C ARG A 420 3.97 -14.63 23.89
N VAL A 421 4.25 -15.44 22.86
CA VAL A 421 5.13 -15.04 21.76
C VAL A 421 4.46 -13.99 20.87
N SER A 422 3.17 -14.18 20.54
CA SER A 422 2.40 -13.22 19.76
C SER A 422 2.04 -11.94 20.53
N LYS A 423 2.23 -11.93 21.86
CA LYS A 423 1.80 -10.88 22.79
C LYS A 423 0.29 -10.59 22.70
N ARG A 424 -0.50 -11.55 22.23
CA ARG A 424 -1.95 -11.45 22.04
C ARG A 424 -2.62 -12.66 22.66
N LYS A 425 -3.61 -12.44 23.53
CA LYS A 425 -4.39 -13.54 24.10
C LYS A 425 -5.26 -14.17 23.02
N LEU A 426 -5.33 -15.50 23.00
CA LEU A 426 -6.24 -16.22 22.12
C LEU A 426 -7.70 -15.93 22.49
N GLY A 427 -8.52 -15.59 21.49
CA GLY A 427 -9.93 -15.33 21.69
C GLY A 427 -10.70 -16.60 22.05
N ARG A 428 -11.76 -16.48 22.85
CA ARG A 428 -12.59 -17.62 23.26
C ARG A 428 -13.26 -18.36 22.09
N HIS A 429 -13.37 -17.71 20.94
CA HIS A 429 -13.97 -18.24 19.71
C HIS A 429 -13.03 -19.16 18.92
N VAL A 430 -11.72 -19.14 19.22
CA VAL A 430 -10.73 -19.94 18.49
C VAL A 430 -10.89 -21.41 18.88
N ARG A 431 -11.13 -22.27 17.88
CA ARG A 431 -11.31 -23.72 18.06
C ARG A 431 -10.09 -24.52 17.64
N ALA A 432 -9.34 -24.06 16.65
CA ALA A 432 -8.12 -24.69 16.18
C ALA A 432 -7.07 -23.65 15.82
N LEU A 433 -5.80 -24.06 15.86
CA LEU A 433 -4.65 -23.31 15.41
C LEU A 433 -4.04 -24.01 14.19
N VAL A 434 -3.55 -23.22 13.25
CA VAL A 434 -2.71 -23.71 12.16
C VAL A 434 -1.25 -23.51 12.57
N LEU A 435 -0.47 -24.58 12.54
CA LEU A 435 0.95 -24.56 12.86
C LEU A 435 1.75 -25.05 11.65
N GLU A 436 2.83 -24.33 11.36
CA GLU A 436 3.78 -24.66 10.30
C GLU A 436 5.02 -25.30 10.90
N LEU A 437 5.52 -26.35 10.23
CA LEU A 437 6.62 -27.18 10.68
C LEU A 437 7.77 -27.17 9.68
N CYS A 438 8.99 -27.15 10.20
CA CYS A 438 10.15 -27.71 9.51
C CYS A 438 10.65 -28.87 10.35
N CYS A 439 10.98 -29.98 9.71
CA CYS A 439 11.40 -31.19 10.40
C CYS A 439 12.40 -31.97 9.57
N ASN A 440 13.22 -32.73 10.27
CA ASN A 440 14.13 -33.67 9.66
C ASN A 440 13.54 -35.07 9.68
N ASP A 441 13.91 -35.85 8.67
CA ASP A 441 13.64 -37.28 8.62
C ASP A 441 14.61 -38.08 9.53
N GLU A 442 14.46 -39.42 9.61
CA GLU A 442 15.33 -40.31 10.39
C GLU A 442 16.79 -40.31 9.87
N SER A 443 17.01 -39.87 8.64
CA SER A 443 18.32 -39.70 8.01
C SER A 443 18.99 -38.37 8.40
N GLY A 444 18.24 -37.46 9.02
CA GLY A 444 18.68 -36.11 9.39
C GLY A 444 18.58 -35.08 8.26
N GLU A 445 17.91 -35.41 7.16
CA GLU A 445 17.67 -34.51 6.03
C GLU A 445 16.38 -33.70 6.26
N ASP A 446 16.41 -32.42 5.89
CA ASP A 446 15.25 -31.54 6.01
C ASP A 446 14.17 -31.94 4.99
N VAL A 447 12.93 -32.08 5.45
CA VAL A 447 11.82 -32.56 4.63
C VAL A 447 10.58 -31.68 4.78
N GLU A 448 9.92 -31.42 3.65
CA GLU A 448 8.66 -30.67 3.61
C GLU A 448 7.48 -31.59 3.96
N VAL A 449 6.64 -31.13 4.88
CA VAL A 449 5.52 -31.90 5.43
C VAL A 449 4.24 -31.05 5.48
N PRO A 450 3.06 -31.68 5.58
CA PRO A 450 1.81 -30.94 5.76
C PRO A 450 1.83 -30.05 7.00
N TYR A 451 1.05 -28.97 6.97
CA TYR A 451 0.78 -28.16 8.15
C TYR A 451 -0.04 -28.93 9.19
N VAL A 452 -0.06 -28.42 10.41
CA VAL A 452 -0.83 -29.01 11.52
C VAL A 452 -2.07 -28.20 11.80
N ARG A 453 -3.21 -28.89 11.88
CA ARG A 453 -4.41 -28.39 12.53
C ARG A 453 -4.42 -28.87 13.99
N TYR A 454 -4.09 -27.95 14.89
CA TYR A 454 -4.09 -28.19 16.33
C TYR A 454 -5.45 -27.78 16.92
N THR A 455 -6.29 -28.75 17.26
CA THR A 455 -7.64 -28.51 17.77
C THR A 455 -7.60 -28.27 19.28
N ILE A 456 -7.92 -27.04 19.71
CA ILE A 456 -7.95 -26.64 21.12
C ILE A 456 -9.21 -27.17 21.81
N ARG A 457 -10.35 -27.22 21.10
CA ARG A 457 -11.68 -27.58 21.63
C ARG A 457 -12.58 -28.22 20.60
#